data_AF-A0A0Q7D7Y2-F1
#
_entry.id   AF-A0A0Q7D7Y2-F1
#
_cell.length_a   1.000
_cell.length_b   1.000
_cell.length_c   1.000
_cell.angle_alpha   90.00
_cell.angle_beta   90.00
_cell.angle_gamma   90.00
#
_symmetry.space_group_name_H-M   'P 1'
#
loop_
_entity.id
_entity.type
_entity.pdbx_description
1 polymer ?
#
loop_
_entity_poly.entity_id
_entity_poly.type
_entity_poly.pdbx_seq_one_letter_code
_entity_poly.pdbx_strand_id
1 'polypeptide(L)'
;MVSSITRDVEQLCASWTSEHACFELVVRSHSTGLQVKLCSWLNSGPALEERFVIHTLAEFEQWVAKAPTKFDHPVAHEEIKRFAHGTFAR
;
A
#
# COMPACT_ATOMS: atom_id res chain seq x y z
N MET A 1 -6.66 11.50 -12.80
CA MET A 1 -6.02 11.00 -11.56
C MET A 1 -4.56 11.38 -11.63
N VAL A 2 -4.08 12.17 -10.66
CA VAL A 2 -2.62 12.31 -10.49
C VAL A 2 -2.20 11.15 -9.61
N SER A 3 -1.26 10.36 -10.09
CA SER A 3 -0.61 9.36 -9.29
C SER A 3 0.90 9.54 -9.32
N SER A 4 1.52 9.36 -8.16
CA SER A 4 2.96 9.32 -8.04
C SER A 4 3.35 8.05 -7.32
N ILE A 5 4.39 7.39 -7.81
CA ILE A 5 4.98 6.22 -7.15
C ILE A 5 6.45 6.51 -7.00
N THR A 6 6.94 6.44 -5.77
CA THR A 6 8.35 6.55 -5.43
C THR A 6 8.76 5.28 -4.74
N ARG A 7 9.89 4.71 -5.17
CA ARG A 7 10.42 3.46 -4.65
C ARG A 7 11.89 3.64 -4.32
N ASP A 8 12.28 3.12 -3.17
CA ASP A 8 13.68 2.84 -2.84
C ASP A 8 13.82 1.37 -2.36
N VAL A 9 14.96 1.05 -1.74
CA VAL A 9 15.29 -0.32 -1.31
C VAL A 9 14.48 -0.75 -0.09
N GLU A 10 14.09 0.21 0.77
CA GLU A 10 13.45 -0.05 2.06
C GLU A 10 11.96 0.29 2.06
N GLN A 11 11.50 1.09 1.09
CA GLN A 11 10.11 1.51 1.02
C GLN A 11 9.60 1.75 -0.40
N LEU A 12 8.30 1.62 -0.50
CA LEU A 12 7.49 2.01 -1.64
C LEU A 12 6.40 2.96 -1.14
N CYS A 13 6.30 4.13 -1.75
CA CYS A 13 5.22 5.07 -1.52
C CYS A 13 4.44 5.26 -2.82
N ALA A 14 3.12 5.17 -2.74
CA ALA A 14 2.21 5.45 -3.83
C ALA A 14 1.14 6.43 -3.35
N SER A 15 0.90 7.50 -4.10
CA SER A 15 -0.19 8.43 -3.82
C SER A 15 -1.08 8.59 -5.05
N TRP A 16 -2.38 8.73 -4.81
CA TRP A 16 -3.36 8.95 -5.87
C TRP A 16 -4.60 9.65 -5.34
N THR A 17 -5.36 10.27 -6.25
CA THR A 17 -6.65 10.90 -5.94
C THR A 17 -7.80 10.16 -6.62
N SER A 18 -8.89 9.92 -5.90
CA SER A 18 -10.19 9.56 -6.47
C SER A 18 -11.13 10.77 -6.50
N GLU A 19 -12.37 10.58 -6.96
CA GLU A 19 -13.42 11.60 -6.94
C GLU A 19 -13.71 12.13 -5.53
N HIS A 20 -13.50 11.32 -4.49
CA HIS A 20 -13.94 11.62 -3.13
C HIS A 20 -12.80 11.74 -2.12
N ALA A 21 -11.57 11.39 -2.50
CA ALA A 21 -10.48 11.31 -1.54
C ALA A 21 -9.08 11.41 -2.18
N CYS A 22 -8.10 11.78 -1.36
CA CYS A 22 -6.69 11.55 -1.63
C CYS A 22 -6.21 10.34 -0.82
N PHE A 23 -5.30 9.56 -1.38
CA PHE A 23 -4.74 8.38 -0.75
C PHE A 23 -3.21 8.42 -0.80
N GLU A 24 -2.59 7.93 0.26
CA GLU A 24 -1.16 7.63 0.32
C GLU A 24 -1.00 6.23 0.92
N LEU A 25 -0.34 5.36 0.19
CA LEU A 25 0.08 4.06 0.66
C LEU A 25 1.59 4.04 0.78
N VAL A 26 2.06 3.67 1.96
CA VAL A 26 3.48 3.43 2.23
C VAL A 26 3.65 1.98 2.66
N VAL A 27 4.46 1.24 1.91
CA VAL A 27 4.88 -0.12 2.23
C VAL A 27 6.36 -0.08 2.51
N ARG A 28 6.80 -0.58 3.67
CA ARG A 28 8.20 -0.60 4.08
C ARG A 28 8.64 -2.00 4.44
N SER A 29 9.88 -2.33 4.13
CA SER A 29 10.54 -3.50 4.71
C SER A 29 10.65 -3.30 6.22
N HIS A 30 10.27 -4.33 6.96
CA HIS A 30 10.31 -4.36 8.43
C HIS A 30 11.09 -5.61 8.86
N SER A 31 11.73 -5.60 10.02
CA SER A 31 12.53 -6.73 10.52
C SER A 31 11.75 -8.04 10.64
N THR A 32 10.42 -7.96 10.69
CA THR A 32 9.50 -9.10 10.80
C THR A 32 8.56 -9.26 9.60
N GLY A 33 8.85 -8.60 8.46
CA GLY A 33 8.04 -8.68 7.23
C GLY A 33 7.87 -7.33 6.53
N LEU A 34 6.62 -6.93 6.28
CA LEU A 34 6.26 -5.67 5.63
C LEU A 34 5.39 -4.83 6.55
N GLN A 35 5.76 -3.57 6.75
CA GLN A 35 4.87 -2.59 7.37
C GLN A 35 4.06 -1.90 6.27
N VAL A 36 2.74 -1.89 6.39
CA VAL A 36 1.84 -1.19 5.48
C VAL A 36 1.14 -0.08 6.23
N LYS A 37 1.16 1.12 5.65
CA LYS A 37 0.46 2.30 6.12
C LYS A 37 -0.40 2.84 4.97
N LEU A 38 -1.71 2.97 5.19
CA LEU A 38 -2.63 3.62 4.26
C LEU A 38 -3.25 4.84 4.93
N CYS A 39 -2.99 6.02 4.36
CA CYS A 39 -3.68 7.26 4.68
C CYS A 39 -4.75 7.55 3.62
N SER A 40 -5.95 7.87 4.07
CA SER A 40 -7.06 8.30 3.23
C SER A 40 -7.58 9.63 3.75
N TRP A 41 -7.52 10.67 2.92
CA TRP A 41 -8.08 12.00 3.21
C TRP A 41 -9.36 12.19 2.41
N LEU A 42 -10.50 12.08 3.07
CA LEU A 42 -11.82 12.28 2.46
C LEU A 42 -12.09 13.78 2.25
N ASN A 43 -12.66 14.15 1.11
CA ASN A 43 -12.95 15.56 0.78
C ASN A 43 -13.92 16.25 1.77
N SER A 44 -14.75 15.47 2.46
CA SER A 44 -15.80 15.96 3.37
C SER A 44 -15.75 15.31 4.76
N GLY A 45 -14.61 14.72 5.17
CA GLY A 45 -14.55 13.93 6.39
C GLY A 45 -13.18 13.89 7.06
N PRO A 46 -13.07 13.16 8.19
CA PRO A 46 -11.80 12.96 8.87
C PRO A 46 -10.83 12.14 8.02
N ALA A 47 -9.53 12.38 8.21
CA ALA A 47 -8.51 11.51 7.66
C ALA A 47 -8.54 10.14 8.37
N LEU A 48 -8.47 9.07 7.59
CA LEU A 48 -8.35 7.70 8.08
C LEU A 48 -6.91 7.24 7.89
N GLU A 49 -6.35 6.64 8.94
CA GLU A 49 -5.03 6.03 8.88
C GLU A 49 -5.12 4.58 9.35
N GLU A 50 -4.75 3.66 8.47
CA GLU A 50 -4.62 2.23 8.77
C GLU A 50 -3.14 1.85 8.78
N ARG A 51 -2.69 1.18 9.83
CA ARG A 51 -1.32 0.63 9.94
C ARG A 51 -1.36 -0.81 10.39
N PHE A 52 -0.67 -1.68 9.68
CA PHE A 52 -0.53 -3.08 10.04
C PHE A 52 0.78 -3.65 9.51
N VAL A 53 1.16 -4.81 10.04
CA VAL A 53 2.35 -5.54 9.64
C VAL A 53 1.90 -6.85 9.02
N ILE A 54 2.50 -7.18 7.88
CA ILE A 54 2.31 -8.44 7.18
C ILE A 54 3.59 -9.24 7.39
N HIS A 55 3.47 -10.41 8.03
CA HIS A 55 4.62 -11.20 8.47
C HIS A 55 5.06 -12.23 7.44
N THR A 56 4.18 -12.62 6.52
CA THR A 56 4.48 -13.64 5.51
C THR A 56 3.91 -13.27 4.15
N LEU A 57 4.46 -13.89 3.10
CA LEU A 57 3.92 -13.75 1.75
C LEU A 57 2.48 -14.27 1.65
N ALA A 58 2.13 -15.33 2.38
CA ALA A 58 0.75 -15.86 2.39
C ALA A 58 -0.24 -14.86 3.01
N GLU A 59 0.15 -14.18 4.09
CA GLU A 59 -0.65 -13.10 4.68
C GLU A 59 -0.81 -11.92 3.71
N PHE A 60 0.26 -11.60 2.96
CA PHE A 60 0.22 -10.57 1.92
C PHE A 60 -0.79 -10.92 0.82
N GLU A 61 -0.71 -12.13 0.27
CA GLU A 61 -1.62 -12.59 -0.80
C GLU A 61 -3.08 -12.59 -0.33
N GLN A 62 -3.35 -13.04 0.91
CA GLN A 62 -4.68 -12.98 1.49
C GLN A 62 -5.18 -11.53 1.69
N TRP A 63 -4.30 -10.63 2.11
CA TRP A 63 -4.61 -9.22 2.28
C TRP A 63 -4.98 -8.56 0.95
N VAL A 64 -4.19 -8.80 -0.11
CA VAL A 64 -4.48 -8.32 -1.47
C VAL A 64 -5.79 -8.91 -2.01
N ALA A 65 -6.02 -10.22 -1.84
CA ALA A 65 -7.23 -10.88 -2.31
C ALA A 65 -8.51 -10.35 -1.62
N LYS A 66 -8.39 -9.91 -0.36
CA LYS A 66 -9.48 -9.29 0.42
C LYS A 66 -9.61 -7.78 0.18
N ALA A 67 -8.81 -7.20 -0.70
CA ALA A 67 -8.79 -5.77 -0.98
C ALA A 67 -9.35 -5.42 -2.39
N PRO A 68 -10.59 -5.80 -2.75
CA PRO A 68 -11.13 -5.44 -4.06
C PRO A 68 -11.35 -3.92 -4.23
N THR A 69 -11.41 -3.16 -3.13
CA THR A 69 -11.72 -1.72 -3.13
C THR A 69 -10.76 -0.85 -2.31
N LYS A 70 -9.74 -1.42 -1.65
CA LYS A 70 -8.83 -0.62 -0.80
C LYS A 70 -7.84 0.22 -1.61
N PHE A 71 -7.50 -0.23 -2.82
CA PHE A 71 -6.60 0.47 -3.72
C PHE A 71 -7.21 0.48 -5.12
N ASP A 72 -7.95 1.52 -5.45
CA ASP A 72 -8.53 1.69 -6.79
C ASP A 72 -7.46 2.12 -7.83
N HIS A 73 -6.18 1.94 -7.50
CA HIS A 73 -5.05 2.35 -8.33
C HIS A 73 -4.27 1.12 -8.83
N PRO A 74 -4.52 0.64 -10.08
CA PRO A 74 -3.98 -0.61 -10.59
C PRO A 74 -2.45 -0.65 -10.65
N VAL A 75 -1.80 0.50 -10.86
CA VAL A 75 -0.33 0.58 -10.89
C VAL A 75 0.27 0.44 -9.48
N ALA A 76 -0.42 0.94 -8.45
CA ALA A 76 0.05 0.79 -7.08
C ALA A 76 0.01 -0.69 -6.69
N HIS A 77 -1.05 -1.41 -7.05
CA HIS A 77 -1.17 -2.86 -6.80
C HIS A 77 0.01 -3.68 -7.33
N GLU A 78 0.38 -3.50 -8.59
CA GLU A 78 1.47 -4.28 -9.19
C GLU A 78 2.84 -3.95 -8.58
N GLU A 79 3.08 -2.68 -8.25
CA GLU A 79 4.33 -2.27 -7.60
C GLU A 79 4.44 -2.78 -6.16
N ILE A 80 3.34 -2.77 -5.39
CA ILE A 80 3.30 -3.34 -4.03
C ILE A 80 3.57 -4.85 -4.09
N LYS A 81 2.98 -5.57 -5.05
CA LYS A 81 3.26 -7.00 -5.22
C LYS A 81 4.74 -7.24 -5.51
N ARG A 82 5.32 -6.52 -6.46
CA ARG A 82 6.76 -6.64 -6.78
C ARG A 82 7.64 -6.37 -5.56
N PHE A 83 7.32 -5.34 -4.79
CA PHE A 83 8.05 -4.99 -3.57
C PHE A 83 7.92 -6.09 -2.49
N ALA A 84 6.70 -6.61 -2.28
CA ALA A 84 6.44 -7.64 -1.29
C ALA A 84 7.15 -8.96 -1.63
N HIS A 85 7.03 -9.44 -2.86
CA HIS A 85 7.73 -10.64 -3.31
C HIS A 85 9.25 -10.48 -3.24
N GLY A 86 9.80 -9.30 -3.58
CA GLY A 86 11.23 -9.03 -3.45
C GLY A 86 11.72 -9.00 -2.00
N THR A 87 10.89 -8.53 -1.07
CA THR A 87 11.22 -8.49 0.36
C THR A 87 11.19 -9.88 0.99
N PHE A 88 10.20 -10.71 0.68
CA PHE A 88 10.07 -12.07 1.22
C PHE A 88 10.94 -13.12 0.51
N ALA A 89 11.53 -12.80 -0.65
CA ALA A 89 12.48 -13.67 -1.35
C ALA A 89 13.94 -13.48 -0.89
N ARG A 90 14.21 -12.48 -0.06
CA ARG A 90 15.49 -12.24 0.60
C ARG A 90 15.58 -13.00 1.91
#